data_AF-A0A0E0LG28-F1
#
_entry.id   AF-A0A0E0LG28-F1
#
_cell.length_a   1.000
_cell.length_b   1.000
_cell.length_c   1.000
_cell.angle_alpha   90.00
_cell.angle_beta   90.00
_cell.angle_gamma   90.00
#
_symmetry.space_group_name_H-M   'P 1'
#
loop_
_entity.id
_entity.type
_entity.pdbx_description
1 polymer ?
#
loop_
_entity_poly.entity_id
_entity_poly.type
_entity_poly.pdbx_seq_one_letter_code
_entity_poly.pdbx_strand_id
1 'polypeptide(L)'
;MQGGNGGMVIDNDGGVRGMAVYWSPDPAVISISTIMKCIDMFMQFNRVARPVLGIGVRTIALLDVQLQEDFSVFGIKGVYNPVAEELGIKRGNVIISINGQDALTLPELEDYLLSLGWDYLKDRSIRMKDVKLRVFISKVAWKAMSHCLSDSTINLSG
;
A
#
# COMPACT_ATOMS: atom_id res chain seq x y z
N MET A 1 -14.22 -2.24 -24.75
CA MET A 1 -13.37 -1.32 -25.54
C MET A 1 -12.07 -1.12 -24.79
N GLN A 2 -10.93 -1.15 -25.49
CA GLN A 2 -9.55 -1.16 -24.94
C GLN A 2 -8.87 0.22 -24.98
N GLY A 3 -9.63 1.28 -25.27
CA GLY A 3 -9.11 2.64 -25.37
C GLY A 3 -8.89 3.24 -23.99
N GLY A 4 -7.64 3.54 -23.65
CA GLY A 4 -7.25 4.19 -22.39
C GLY A 4 -6.17 3.46 -21.59
N ASN A 5 -5.93 2.17 -21.86
CA ASN A 5 -4.83 1.45 -21.20
C ASN A 5 -3.47 2.04 -21.60
N GLY A 6 -2.65 2.39 -20.61
CA GLY A 6 -1.38 3.11 -20.80
C GLY A 6 -1.53 4.62 -21.02
N GLY A 7 -2.76 5.13 -21.09
CA GLY A 7 -3.04 6.56 -21.24
C GLY A 7 -2.77 7.34 -19.95
N MET A 8 -2.43 8.61 -20.10
CA MET A 8 -2.22 9.52 -18.96
C MET A 8 -3.54 9.85 -18.27
N VAL A 9 -3.51 9.90 -16.93
CA VAL A 9 -4.59 10.43 -16.10
C VAL A 9 -4.21 11.85 -15.71
N ILE A 10 -5.09 12.80 -16.04
CA ILE A 10 -4.87 14.24 -15.86
C ILE A 10 -5.96 14.78 -14.92
N ASP A 11 -5.59 15.66 -13.99
CA ASP A 11 -6.54 16.34 -13.11
C ASP A 11 -7.18 17.58 -13.78
N ASN A 12 -8.05 18.28 -13.03
CA ASN A 12 -8.75 19.46 -13.51
C ASN A 12 -7.81 20.65 -13.81
N ASP A 13 -6.61 20.67 -13.22
CA ASP A 13 -5.60 21.71 -13.41
C ASP A 13 -4.65 21.39 -14.59
N GLY A 14 -4.87 20.27 -15.28
CA GLY A 14 -3.98 19.80 -16.35
C GLY A 14 -2.75 19.05 -15.85
N GLY A 15 -2.67 18.76 -14.55
CA GLY A 15 -1.58 18.03 -13.91
C GLY A 15 -1.67 16.53 -14.13
N VAL A 16 -0.54 15.89 -14.44
CA VAL A 16 -0.47 14.43 -14.62
C VAL A 16 -0.50 13.74 -13.26
N ARG A 17 -1.49 12.88 -13.04
CA ARG A 17 -1.65 12.10 -11.80
C ARG A 17 -1.19 10.66 -11.93
N GLY A 18 -1.14 10.13 -13.15
CA GLY A 18 -0.70 8.76 -13.34
C GLY A 18 -0.97 8.21 -14.73
N MET A 19 -1.03 6.88 -14.79
CA MET A 19 -1.31 6.12 -16.00
C MET A 19 -2.46 5.15 -15.74
N ALA A 20 -3.45 5.17 -16.62
CA ALA A 20 -4.58 4.26 -16.55
C ALA A 20 -4.14 2.85 -16.95
N VAL A 21 -4.54 1.87 -16.15
CA VAL A 21 -4.31 0.46 -16.41
C VAL A 21 -5.65 -0.26 -16.42
N TYR A 22 -5.85 -1.06 -17.47
CA TYR A 22 -7.04 -1.86 -17.58
C TYR A 22 -7.10 -2.88 -16.43
N TRP A 23 -8.14 -2.75 -15.62
CA TRP A 23 -8.51 -3.71 -14.59
C TRP A 23 -10.03 -3.86 -14.64
N SER A 24 -10.52 -5.10 -14.51
CA SER A 24 -11.95 -5.40 -14.59
C SER A 24 -12.48 -5.70 -13.19
N PRO A 25 -13.61 -5.12 -12.76
CA PRO A 25 -14.51 -4.25 -13.53
C PRO A 25 -14.09 -2.77 -13.59
N ASP A 26 -13.26 -2.31 -12.65
CA ASP A 26 -12.92 -0.90 -12.47
C ASP A 26 -11.49 -0.60 -12.96
N PRO A 27 -11.27 0.45 -13.76
CA PRO A 27 -9.94 0.85 -14.20
C PRO A 27 -9.06 1.25 -13.00
N ALA A 28 -7.80 0.83 -13.01
CA ALA A 28 -6.82 1.20 -12.01
C ALA A 28 -5.97 2.37 -12.51
N VAL A 29 -5.40 3.15 -11.59
CA VAL A 29 -4.44 4.21 -11.90
C VAL A 29 -3.14 3.91 -11.17
N ILE A 30 -2.05 3.77 -11.93
CA ILE A 30 -0.71 3.78 -11.34
C ILE A 30 -0.31 5.24 -11.18
N SER A 31 0.03 5.65 -9.96
CA SER A 31 0.41 7.04 -9.70
C SER A 31 1.67 7.45 -10.48
N ILE A 32 1.75 8.73 -10.83
CA ILE A 32 2.93 9.28 -11.51
C ILE A 32 4.19 9.13 -10.64
N SER A 33 4.07 9.24 -9.31
CA SER A 33 5.18 9.06 -8.38
C SER A 33 5.75 7.64 -8.41
N THR A 34 4.88 6.62 -8.43
CA THR A 34 5.26 5.21 -8.59
C THR A 34 5.98 4.99 -9.92
N ILE A 35 5.47 5.57 -11.01
CA ILE A 35 6.07 5.44 -12.35
C ILE A 35 7.47 6.07 -12.37
N MET A 36 7.60 7.32 -11.90
CA MET A 36 8.87 8.05 -11.90
C MET A 36 9.93 7.32 -11.07
N LYS A 37 9.61 6.84 -9.86
CA LYS A 37 10.54 6.04 -9.06
C LYS A 37 11.00 4.76 -9.76
N CYS A 38 10.09 4.07 -10.46
CA CYS A 38 10.46 2.88 -11.21
C CYS A 38 11.40 3.21 -12.37
N ILE A 39 11.16 4.31 -13.09
CA ILE A 39 12.05 4.79 -14.15
C ILE A 39 13.41 5.15 -13.56
N ASP A 40 13.45 5.92 -12.47
CA ASP A 40 14.71 6.31 -11.82
C ASP A 40 15.53 5.10 -11.38
N MET A 41 14.89 4.08 -10.79
CA MET A 41 15.58 2.85 -10.39
C MET A 41 16.15 2.13 -11.61
N PHE A 42 15.35 2.01 -12.67
CA PHE A 42 15.78 1.36 -13.88
C PHE A 42 16.95 2.08 -14.53
N MET A 43 16.89 3.42 -14.62
CA MET A 43 17.95 4.23 -15.21
C MET A 43 19.25 4.16 -14.40
N GLN A 44 19.18 4.08 -13.08
CA GLN A 44 20.39 4.06 -12.22
C GLN A 44 20.96 2.65 -12.00
N PHE A 45 20.10 1.64 -11.87
CA PHE A 45 20.51 0.29 -11.44
C PHE A 45 20.22 -0.81 -12.48
N ASN A 46 19.63 -0.44 -13.64
CA ASN A 46 19.12 -1.36 -14.66
C ASN A 46 18.11 -2.38 -14.12
N ARG A 47 17.44 -2.04 -13.00
CA ARG A 47 16.55 -2.93 -12.24
C ARG A 47 15.54 -2.09 -11.47
N VAL A 48 14.35 -2.63 -11.25
CA VAL A 48 13.35 -2.07 -10.34
C VAL A 48 13.16 -3.05 -9.19
N ALA A 49 13.47 -2.62 -7.97
CA ALA A 49 13.24 -3.41 -6.77
C ALA A 49 11.86 -3.08 -6.20
N ARG A 50 10.98 -4.09 -6.16
CA ARG A 50 9.65 -3.97 -5.57
C ARG A 50 9.54 -4.91 -4.37
N PRO A 51 9.55 -4.40 -3.13
CA PRO A 51 9.30 -5.23 -1.95
C PRO A 51 7.92 -5.86 -2.04
N VAL A 52 7.85 -7.17 -1.89
CA VAL A 52 6.59 -7.93 -1.91
C VAL A 52 6.21 -8.27 -0.47
N LEU A 53 5.10 -7.70 0.01
CA LEU A 53 4.62 -7.96 1.38
C LEU A 53 3.90 -9.31 1.54
N GLY A 54 3.51 -9.94 0.42
CA GLY A 54 2.68 -11.16 0.44
C GLY A 54 1.27 -10.93 0.98
N ILE A 55 0.77 -9.68 0.94
CA ILE A 55 -0.56 -9.29 1.39
C ILE A 55 -1.23 -8.48 0.27
N GLY A 56 -2.48 -8.82 -0.06
CA GLY A 56 -3.32 -8.04 -0.96
C GLY A 56 -4.13 -7.01 -0.18
N VAL A 57 -3.93 -5.73 -0.47
CA VAL A 57 -4.62 -4.61 0.18
C VAL A 57 -5.64 -3.96 -0.76
N ARG A 58 -6.65 -3.30 -0.18
CA ARG A 58 -7.60 -2.41 -0.87
C ARG A 58 -7.80 -1.16 -0.03
N THR A 59 -7.95 0.00 -0.66
CA THR A 59 -8.35 1.21 0.05
C THR A 59 -9.81 1.08 0.51
N ILE A 60 -10.08 1.47 1.75
CA ILE A 60 -11.40 1.63 2.33
C ILE A 60 -11.51 3.10 2.74
N ALA A 61 -12.45 3.82 2.14
CA ALA A 61 -12.80 5.15 2.63
C ALA A 61 -13.72 4.98 3.85
N LEU A 62 -13.32 5.54 5.00
CA LEU A 62 -14.21 5.68 6.14
C LEU A 62 -14.89 7.04 6.03
N LEU A 63 -16.16 7.05 5.65
CA LEU A 63 -17.01 8.23 5.74
C LEU A 63 -17.54 8.31 7.18
N ASP A 64 -16.90 9.12 8.04
CA ASP A 64 -17.50 9.46 9.33
C ASP A 64 -18.34 10.74 9.18
N VAL A 65 -19.62 10.68 9.54
CA VAL A 65 -20.59 11.76 9.29
C VAL A 65 -20.41 12.94 10.25
N GLN A 66 -19.53 12.81 11.26
CA GLN A 66 -19.35 13.83 12.31
C GLN A 66 -17.99 14.53 12.32
N LEU A 67 -17.01 14.05 11.56
CA LEU A 67 -15.73 14.72 11.35
C LEU A 67 -15.39 14.62 9.87
N GLN A 68 -15.34 15.77 9.19
CA GLN A 68 -14.96 15.91 7.78
C GLN A 68 -13.45 15.64 7.61
N GLU A 69 -13.00 14.45 7.99
CA GLU A 69 -11.66 13.94 7.74
C GLU A 69 -11.80 12.59 7.04
N ASP A 70 -11.66 12.60 5.72
CA ASP A 70 -11.69 11.39 4.88
C ASP A 70 -10.45 10.53 5.17
N PHE A 71 -10.48 9.74 6.24
CA PHE A 71 -9.42 8.77 6.50
C PHE A 71 -9.55 7.59 5.52
N SER A 72 -8.57 7.50 4.61
CA SER A 72 -8.37 6.33 3.76
C SER A 72 -7.57 5.29 4.52
N VAL A 73 -8.18 4.15 4.84
CA VAL A 73 -7.50 3.07 5.56
C VAL A 73 -7.45 1.82 4.68
N PHE A 74 -6.41 0.99 4.80
CA PHE A 74 -6.27 -0.18 3.94
C PHE A 74 -6.91 -1.42 4.53
N GLY A 75 -7.95 -1.94 3.86
CA GLY A 75 -8.47 -3.27 4.15
C GLY A 75 -7.63 -4.36 3.52
N ILE A 76 -7.39 -5.44 4.26
CA ILE A 76 -6.71 -6.63 3.74
C ILE A 76 -7.74 -7.49 3.01
N LYS A 77 -7.54 -7.63 1.70
CA LYS A 77 -8.37 -8.45 0.80
C LYS A 77 -7.94 -9.91 0.81
N GLY A 78 -6.65 -10.18 0.99
CA GLY A 78 -6.08 -11.52 1.01
C GLY A 78 -4.68 -11.53 1.61
N VAL A 79 -4.29 -12.68 2.13
CA VAL A 79 -2.97 -12.94 2.71
C VAL A 79 -2.40 -14.13 1.98
N TYR A 80 -1.23 -13.96 1.37
CA TYR A 80 -0.54 -14.98 0.58
C TYR A 80 0.76 -15.43 1.23
N ASN A 81 1.13 -14.79 2.36
CA ASN A 81 2.26 -15.17 3.17
C ASN A 81 1.78 -15.95 4.41
N PRO A 82 2.17 -17.23 4.57
CA PRO A 82 1.76 -18.03 5.74
C PRO A 82 2.26 -17.43 7.06
N VAL A 83 3.44 -16.79 7.08
CA VAL A 83 3.97 -16.10 8.26
C VAL A 83 3.07 -14.93 8.66
N ALA A 84 2.51 -14.21 7.69
CA ALA A 84 1.57 -13.14 7.98
C ALA A 84 0.27 -13.67 8.62
N GLU A 85 -0.22 -14.81 8.14
CA GLU A 85 -1.41 -15.47 8.69
C GLU A 85 -1.18 -16.01 10.12
N GLU A 86 -0.01 -16.62 10.37
CA GLU A 86 0.43 -17.06 11.70
C GLU A 86 0.53 -15.89 12.69
N LEU A 87 0.97 -14.72 12.22
CA LEU A 87 1.05 -13.48 13.00
C LEU A 87 -0.30 -12.76 13.16
N GLY A 88 -1.40 -13.42 12.76
CA GLY A 88 -2.76 -12.94 12.99
C GLY A 88 -3.29 -11.99 11.92
N ILE A 89 -2.52 -11.71 10.86
CA ILE A 89 -3.02 -10.93 9.73
C ILE A 89 -3.94 -11.78 8.88
N LYS A 90 -5.18 -11.33 8.74
CA LYS A 90 -6.23 -12.04 8.01
C LYS A 90 -7.04 -11.09 7.14
N ARG A 91 -7.72 -11.66 6.15
CA ARG A 91 -8.71 -10.93 5.35
C ARG A 91 -9.72 -10.23 6.28
N GLY A 92 -9.99 -8.97 5.99
CA GLY A 92 -10.89 -8.12 6.80
C GLY A 92 -10.19 -7.33 7.91
N ASN A 93 -8.90 -7.58 8.17
CA ASN A 93 -8.11 -6.64 8.98
C ASN A 93 -7.87 -5.33 8.23
N VAL A 94 -7.59 -4.29 9.00
CA VAL A 94 -7.39 -2.93 8.51
C VAL A 94 -5.99 -2.48 8.91
N ILE A 95 -5.13 -2.12 7.97
CA ILE A 95 -3.79 -1.59 8.26
C ILE A 95 -3.93 -0.13 8.64
N ILE A 96 -3.55 0.20 9.86
CA ILE A 96 -3.67 1.56 10.43
C ILE A 96 -2.34 2.31 10.46
N SER A 97 -1.20 1.63 10.33
CA SER A 97 0.10 2.28 10.21
C SER A 97 1.18 1.33 9.68
N ILE A 98 2.24 1.87 9.10
CA ILE A 98 3.40 1.13 8.59
C ILE A 98 4.67 1.77 9.13
N ASN A 99 5.51 0.99 9.81
CA ASN A 99 6.71 1.47 10.51
C ASN A 99 6.46 2.69 11.41
N GLY A 100 5.29 2.74 12.04
CA GLY A 100 4.88 3.83 12.94
C GLY A 100 4.32 5.07 12.24
N GLN A 101 4.29 5.12 10.90
CA GLN A 101 3.60 6.16 10.14
C GLN A 101 2.14 5.76 9.90
N ASP A 102 1.21 6.64 10.26
CA ASP A 102 -0.24 6.42 10.11
C ASP A 102 -0.62 6.13 8.66
N ALA A 103 -1.75 5.42 8.49
CA ALA A 103 -2.16 4.87 7.21
C ALA A 103 -2.17 5.93 6.10
N LEU A 104 -1.21 5.75 5.19
CA LEU A 104 -1.00 6.52 3.98
C LEU A 104 -2.13 6.27 2.96
N THR A 105 -2.27 7.14 1.95
CA THR A 105 -3.05 6.81 0.75
C THR A 105 -2.36 5.69 -0.05
N LEU A 106 -3.09 4.97 -0.91
CA LEU A 106 -2.50 3.86 -1.70
C LEU A 106 -1.24 4.26 -2.48
N PRO A 107 -1.21 5.43 -3.16
CA PRO A 107 0.00 5.92 -3.81
C PRO A 107 1.17 6.11 -2.84
N GLU A 108 0.92 6.67 -1.66
CA GLU A 108 1.95 6.91 -0.65
C GLU A 108 2.50 5.61 -0.05
N LEU A 109 1.66 4.58 0.12
CA LEU A 109 2.09 3.23 0.50
C LEU A 109 3.02 2.62 -0.56
N GLU A 110 2.61 2.65 -1.83
CA GLU A 110 3.44 2.17 -2.93
C GLU A 110 4.77 2.95 -3.00
N ASP A 111 4.71 4.26 -2.82
CA ASP A 111 5.86 5.15 -2.80
C ASP A 111 6.86 4.83 -1.67
N TYR A 112 6.35 4.47 -0.49
CA TYR A 112 7.15 4.02 0.63
C TYR A 112 7.81 2.66 0.35
N LEU A 113 7.09 1.70 -0.22
CA LEU A 113 7.68 0.40 -0.58
C LEU A 113 8.76 0.56 -1.65
N LEU A 114 8.56 1.45 -2.62
CA LEU A 114 9.58 1.74 -3.62
C LEU A 114 10.82 2.41 -3.00
N SER A 115 10.69 3.27 -1.97
CA SER A 115 11.87 3.85 -1.32
C SER A 115 12.73 2.78 -0.61
N LEU A 116 12.10 1.77 -0.02
CA LEU A 116 12.84 0.61 0.54
C LEU A 116 13.58 -0.17 -0.55
N GLY A 117 12.95 -0.37 -1.71
CA GLY A 117 13.58 -1.00 -2.86
C GLY A 117 14.76 -0.18 -3.40
N TRP A 118 14.64 1.15 -3.41
CA TRP A 118 15.71 2.06 -3.79
C TRP A 118 16.94 1.90 -2.89
N ASP A 119 16.73 1.97 -1.57
CA ASP A 119 17.80 1.85 -0.58
C ASP A 119 18.55 0.52 -0.75
N TYR A 120 17.82 -0.57 -0.96
CA TYR A 120 18.41 -1.89 -1.23
C TYR A 120 19.25 -1.92 -2.52
N LEU A 121 18.80 -1.25 -3.58
CA LEU A 121 19.57 -1.18 -4.83
C LEU A 121 20.83 -0.33 -4.69
N LYS A 122 20.75 0.75 -3.90
CA LYS A 122 21.87 1.67 -3.64
C LYS A 122 22.97 1.00 -2.81
N ASP A 123 22.58 0.22 -1.82
CA ASP A 123 23.51 -0.54 -0.99
C ASP A 123 22.95 -1.94 -0.72
N ARG A 124 23.50 -2.93 -1.43
CA ARG A 124 23.07 -4.33 -1.31
C ARG A 124 23.46 -4.98 0.01
N SER A 125 24.27 -4.31 0.84
CA SER A 125 24.53 -4.73 2.21
C SER A 125 23.38 -4.38 3.16
N ILE A 126 22.52 -3.41 2.78
CA ILE A 126 21.26 -3.14 3.45
C ILE A 126 20.37 -4.35 3.22
N ARG A 127 20.21 -5.18 4.27
CA ARG A 127 19.18 -6.21 4.27
C ARG A 127 17.82 -5.55 4.12
N MET A 128 16.93 -6.18 3.37
CA MET A 128 15.55 -5.72 3.26
C MET A 128 15.00 -5.56 4.69
N LYS A 129 14.64 -4.32 5.04
CA LYS A 129 14.24 -3.97 6.40
C LYS A 129 12.90 -4.61 6.72
N ASP A 130 12.74 -5.05 7.96
CA ASP A 130 11.44 -5.50 8.47
C ASP A 130 10.42 -4.37 8.36
N VAL A 131 9.25 -4.70 7.82
CA VAL A 131 8.12 -3.77 7.69
C VAL A 131 7.11 -4.09 8.78
N LYS A 132 7.06 -3.24 9.81
CA LYS A 132 6.09 -3.34 10.90
C LYS A 132 4.74 -2.83 10.42
N LEU A 133 3.72 -3.68 10.49
CA LEU A 133 2.35 -3.30 10.22
C LEU A 133 1.63 -3.21 11.57
N ARG A 134 0.86 -2.14 11.81
CA ARG A 134 -0.20 -2.20 12.82
C ARG A 134 -1.50 -2.46 12.13
N VAL A 135 -2.21 -3.48 12.61
CA VAL A 135 -3.49 -3.90 12.06
C VAL A 135 -4.58 -3.86 13.12
N PHE A 136 -5.74 -3.39 12.71
CA PHE A 136 -6.96 -3.42 13.48
C PHE A 136 -7.86 -4.57 12.99
N ILE A 137 -8.43 -5.32 13.92
CA ILE A 137 -9.38 -6.39 13.60
C ILE A 137 -10.78 -5.79 13.56
N SER A 138 -11.37 -5.70 12.37
CA SER A 138 -12.79 -5.40 12.24
C SER A 138 -13.62 -6.62 12.69
N LYS A 139 -13.85 -6.76 14.00
CA LYS A 139 -15.00 -7.53 14.50
C LYS A 139 -16.19 -6.59 14.34
N VAL A 140 -17.22 -7.01 13.61
CA VAL A 140 -18.43 -6.21 13.40
C VAL A 140 -19.04 -5.82 14.75
N ALA A 141 -18.74 -4.62 15.25
CA ALA A 141 -19.51 -3.81 16.18
C ALA A 141 -18.72 -2.54 16.52
N TRP A 142 -19.23 -1.41 16.06
CA TRP A 142 -18.82 -0.03 16.40
C TRP A 142 -19.09 0.34 17.87
N LYS A 143 -19.03 -0.63 18.80
CA LYS A 143 -19.49 -0.46 20.19
C LYS A 143 -18.42 -0.88 21.18
N ALA A 144 -17.32 -0.13 21.19
CA ALA A 144 -16.55 0.27 22.38
C ALA A 144 -15.16 0.74 21.94
N MET A 145 -14.85 2.02 22.18
CA MET A 145 -13.52 2.62 22.00
C MET A 145 -12.50 2.14 23.05
N SER A 146 -12.31 0.84 23.25
CA SER A 146 -11.18 0.38 24.06
C SER A 146 -10.98 -1.13 23.91
N HIS A 147 -9.74 -1.53 23.66
CA HIS A 147 -9.24 -2.90 23.65
C HIS A 147 -9.57 -3.77 22.43
N CYS A 148 -8.79 -3.60 21.35
CA CYS A 148 -8.18 -4.70 20.57
C CYS A 148 -7.28 -4.12 19.47
N LEU A 149 -6.20 -3.43 19.85
CA LEU A 149 -5.07 -3.20 18.95
C LEU A 149 -4.20 -4.46 19.00
N SER A 150 -4.05 -5.15 17.88
CA SER A 150 -3.04 -6.20 17.74
C SER A 150 -1.84 -5.60 17.01
N ASP A 151 -0.76 -5.35 17.73
CA ASP A 151 0.53 -4.96 17.14
C ASP A 151 1.20 -6.20 16.54
N SER A 152 0.80 -6.57 15.31
CA SER A 152 1.40 -7.70 14.59
C SER A 152 2.64 -7.24 13.80
N THR A 153 3.83 -7.42 14.36
CA THR A 153 5.08 -7.22 13.62
C THR A 153 5.32 -8.40 12.69
N ILE A 154 5.34 -8.17 11.38
CA ILE A 154 5.73 -9.19 10.39
C ILE A 154 7.16 -8.96 9.96
N ASN A 155 7.98 -10.00 10.15
CA ASN A 155 9.32 -10.08 9.58
C ASN A 155 9.19 -10.68 8.18
N LEU A 156 9.57 -9.92 7.15
CA LEU A 156 9.52 -10.36 5.76
C LEU A 156 10.94 -10.39 5.22
N SER A 157 11.61 -11.53 5.39
CA SER A 157 12.91 -11.77 4.75
C SER A 157 12.71 -12.05 3.26
N GLY A 158 13.37 -11.25 2.41
CA GLY A 158 13.60 -11.55 1.00
C GLY A 158 14.90 -12.31 0.79
#